data_AF-A0A7Y1YR14-F1
#
_entry.id   AF-A0A7Y1YR14-F1
#
_cell.length_a   1.000
_cell.length_b   1.000
_cell.length_c   1.000
_cell.angle_alpha   90.00
_cell.angle_beta   90.00
_cell.angle_gamma   90.00
#
_symmetry.space_group_name_H-M   'P 1'
#
loop_
_entity.id
_entity.type
_entity.pdbx_description
1 polymer ?
#
loop_
_entity_poly.entity_id
_entity_poly.type
_entity_poly.pdbx_seq_one_letter_code
_entity_poly.pdbx_strand_id
1 'polypeptide(L)'
;MIFISRLYPYWLAIITVSQALFLSSCLQEHVKTSEFQLEDGLEVYEIACEPLIYDPVAFVCDELGAMYVVEHRGYPDPAEGGKPATREGSIALIQDTNHDGIYDKRCDFVTGLTYPNGVLAWKGGIFVTCAPDIFYFKDTTGDGIADIRETVLTGFFDTKTAQIRMSHPTMGLDGLIYITGGLNGGSVTSPRYPERPAVSYKSSDGRFDPESLVFETVSGRSQFGLTFDAFGRRFGCSNRHPVMQAVLEPGYLNRNPHVLYNETIQNVSKVQSEAVVYPISGAAITADFIPSLIGRSHQGTFTSASGIFVLSDESLGSDHLGNFFICESAQSMVQRQVVSPYGPTFQSQIAQDGVEFLASKHEWFRPVFLGIGSSPGLYVVDMHRKVIDHPSYVPESMRDQLDFQSGRDMGRIYRIVKKGIKSKPIPAFDDNQEIVELLNSSSEWMRVTAFRLLLEKTPETVAPALHEIAVGGNLPQSRVRAIWMLHHLGELDLETLAEVVKDPISGVREQAIR
;
A
#
# COMPACT_ATOMS: atom_id res chain seq x y z
N MET A 1 -41.25 -6.94 72.57
CA MET A 1 -41.18 -8.16 71.74
C MET A 1 -41.55 -7.76 70.33
N ILE A 2 -40.63 -7.13 69.59
CA ILE A 2 -39.56 -7.71 68.75
C ILE A 2 -40.13 -8.48 67.54
N PHE A 3 -40.23 -7.77 66.40
CA PHE A 3 -39.59 -8.05 65.10
C PHE A 3 -40.43 -7.40 63.99
N ILE A 4 -39.95 -6.32 63.37
CA ILE A 4 -40.49 -5.83 62.10
C ILE A 4 -39.33 -5.62 61.13
N SER A 5 -39.36 -6.44 60.10
CA SER A 5 -38.66 -6.33 58.84
C SER A 5 -39.21 -5.17 58.02
N ARG A 6 -38.33 -4.42 57.35
CA ARG A 6 -38.51 -3.96 55.95
C ARG A 6 -37.27 -3.22 55.44
N LEU A 7 -36.71 -3.81 54.40
CA LEU A 7 -35.68 -3.30 53.50
C LEU A 7 -36.26 -2.29 52.49
N TYR A 8 -35.35 -1.54 51.85
CA TYR A 8 -35.50 -0.55 50.76
C TYR A 8 -35.94 0.86 51.22
N PRO A 9 -35.20 1.95 50.89
CA PRO A 9 -34.61 2.24 49.57
C PRO A 9 -33.26 3.01 49.58
N TYR A 10 -32.16 2.48 49.03
CA TYR A 10 -30.96 3.29 48.69
C TYR A 10 -30.20 2.83 47.43
N TRP A 11 -30.77 1.91 46.64
CA TRP A 11 -30.09 1.31 45.48
C TRP A 11 -30.60 1.75 44.10
N LEU A 12 -31.46 2.77 44.03
CA LEU A 12 -32.04 3.23 42.75
C LEU A 12 -31.51 4.58 42.24
N ALA A 13 -30.61 5.25 42.95
CA ALA A 13 -30.05 6.54 42.54
C ALA A 13 -28.62 6.46 41.95
N ILE A 14 -27.95 5.30 42.03
CA ILE A 14 -26.58 5.12 41.51
C ILE A 14 -26.55 4.41 40.14
N ILE A 15 -27.66 3.77 39.73
CA ILE A 15 -27.72 3.02 38.46
C ILE A 15 -28.21 3.90 37.29
N THR A 16 -28.88 5.02 37.55
CA THR A 16 -29.35 5.95 36.50
C THR A 16 -28.32 6.99 36.06
N VAL A 17 -27.21 7.17 36.79
CA VAL A 17 -26.11 8.07 36.38
C VAL A 17 -25.00 7.31 35.65
N SER A 18 -24.86 5.99 35.83
CA SER A 18 -23.88 5.18 35.10
C SER A 18 -24.35 4.72 33.72
N GLN A 19 -25.66 4.63 33.48
CA GLN A 19 -26.21 4.27 32.15
C GLN A 19 -26.42 5.46 31.22
N ALA A 20 -26.41 6.70 31.75
CA ALA A 20 -26.44 7.92 30.93
C ALA A 20 -25.04 8.36 30.45
N LEU A 21 -23.97 7.76 30.97
CA LEU A 21 -22.57 8.00 30.57
C LEU A 21 -22.04 7.03 29.51
N PHE A 22 -22.85 6.04 29.08
CA PHE A 22 -22.50 5.07 28.03
C PHE A 22 -23.32 5.21 26.73
N LEU A 23 -24.12 6.27 26.60
CA LEU A 23 -24.94 6.53 25.40
C LEU A 23 -24.71 7.94 24.80
N SER A 24 -23.57 8.56 25.10
CA SER A 24 -23.17 9.83 24.50
C SER A 24 -21.67 9.90 24.21
N SER A 25 -21.20 9.02 23.33
CA SER A 25 -20.03 9.29 22.48
C SER A 25 -20.17 8.54 21.15
N CYS A 26 -21.35 8.60 20.54
CA CYS A 26 -21.46 8.39 19.10
C CYS A 26 -21.14 9.73 18.43
N LEU A 27 -19.86 10.09 18.47
CA LEU A 27 -19.29 11.16 17.67
C LEU A 27 -17.99 10.59 17.11
N GLN A 28 -17.98 10.41 15.79
CA GLN A 28 -16.77 10.61 15.00
C GLN A 28 -16.14 11.91 15.51
N GLU A 29 -15.20 11.83 16.45
CA GLU A 29 -14.35 12.98 16.73
C GLU A 29 -13.47 13.13 15.50
N HIS A 30 -13.96 13.91 14.54
CA HIS A 30 -13.17 14.45 13.47
C HIS A 30 -11.90 15.01 14.10
N VAL A 31 -10.74 14.44 13.78
CA VAL A 31 -9.47 15.10 14.09
C VAL A 31 -9.55 16.51 13.56
N LYS A 32 -9.12 17.49 14.36
CA LYS A 32 -9.12 18.92 14.02
C LYS A 32 -8.50 19.11 12.64
N THR A 33 -9.36 19.24 11.64
CA THR A 33 -9.07 19.38 10.21
C THR A 33 -8.39 20.70 9.86
N SER A 34 -8.06 21.54 10.84
CA SER A 34 -7.47 22.88 10.60
C SER A 34 -6.02 22.84 10.08
N GLU A 35 -5.33 21.72 10.21
CA GLU A 35 -3.94 21.57 9.75
C GLU A 35 -3.81 21.15 8.29
N PHE A 36 -4.84 20.50 7.74
CA PHE A 36 -4.87 20.02 6.36
C PHE A 36 -5.63 20.98 5.45
N GLN A 37 -5.07 21.24 4.28
CA GLN A 37 -5.81 21.62 3.09
C GLN A 37 -6.14 20.34 2.33
N LEU A 38 -7.43 20.05 2.14
CA LEU A 38 -7.95 18.87 1.46
C LEU A 38 -8.84 19.32 0.31
N GLU A 39 -8.86 18.55 -0.77
CA GLU A 39 -9.76 18.79 -1.91
C GLU A 39 -11.25 18.86 -1.46
N ASP A 40 -12.00 19.76 -2.10
CA ASP A 40 -13.39 20.04 -1.75
C ASP A 40 -14.29 18.79 -1.87
N GLY A 41 -15.23 18.65 -0.92
CA GLY A 41 -16.18 17.53 -0.93
C GLY A 41 -15.67 16.23 -0.29
N LEU A 42 -14.42 16.22 0.20
CA LEU A 42 -13.83 15.10 0.93
C LEU A 42 -13.77 15.37 2.45
N GLU A 43 -13.60 14.30 3.20
CA GLU A 43 -13.33 14.28 4.64
C GLU A 43 -12.11 13.41 4.92
N VAL A 44 -11.35 13.79 5.95
CA VAL A 44 -10.22 13.04 6.47
C VAL A 44 -10.51 12.60 7.90
N TYR A 45 -10.19 11.35 8.20
CA TYR A 45 -10.33 10.73 9.51
C TYR A 45 -8.98 10.18 9.92
N GLU A 46 -8.49 10.49 11.12
CA GLU A 46 -7.42 9.71 11.73
C GLU A 46 -8.04 8.42 12.25
N ILE A 47 -7.53 7.28 11.80
CA ILE A 47 -8.09 5.97 12.13
C ILE A 47 -7.16 5.13 13.01
N ALA A 48 -5.89 5.53 13.13
CA ALA A 48 -4.93 4.96 14.05
C ALA A 48 -3.83 5.99 14.32
N CYS A 49 -3.39 6.07 15.57
CA CYS A 49 -2.26 6.85 16.04
C CYS A 49 -1.68 6.16 17.29
N GLU A 50 -0.70 6.78 17.93
CA GLU A 50 -0.17 6.28 19.21
C GLU A 50 -1.25 6.05 20.26
N PRO A 51 -1.11 5.01 21.09
CA PRO A 51 0.00 4.05 21.15
C PRO A 51 -0.17 2.83 20.22
N LEU A 52 -1.09 2.88 19.24
CA LEU A 52 -1.44 1.73 18.41
C LEU A 52 -0.44 1.46 17.29
N ILE A 53 0.32 2.46 16.85
CA ILE A 53 1.29 2.37 15.75
C ILE A 53 2.48 3.29 16.03
N TYR A 54 3.65 2.93 15.51
CA TYR A 54 4.89 3.69 15.64
C TYR A 54 5.70 3.62 14.34
N ASP A 55 6.15 4.76 13.83
CA ASP A 55 6.94 4.87 12.59
C ASP A 55 6.40 4.01 11.41
N PRO A 56 5.10 4.12 11.07
CA PRO A 56 4.47 3.27 10.07
C PRO A 56 4.96 3.65 8.67
N VAL A 57 5.19 2.65 7.82
CA VAL A 57 5.64 2.88 6.43
C VAL A 57 4.78 2.18 5.39
N ALA A 58 4.04 1.14 5.76
CA ALA A 58 3.11 0.43 4.87
C ALA A 58 2.09 -0.33 5.70
N PHE A 59 0.98 -0.74 5.07
CA PHE A 59 0.04 -1.65 5.71
C PHE A 59 -0.64 -2.58 4.69
N VAL A 60 -1.25 -3.65 5.19
CA VAL A 60 -2.27 -4.42 4.46
C VAL A 60 -3.43 -4.72 5.40
N CYS A 61 -4.65 -4.67 4.87
CA CYS A 61 -5.87 -5.05 5.58
C CYS A 61 -6.30 -6.46 5.15
N ASP A 62 -6.43 -7.38 6.10
CA ASP A 62 -6.88 -8.75 5.84
C ASP A 62 -8.40 -8.84 5.66
N GLU A 63 -8.90 -10.01 5.30
CA GLU A 63 -10.33 -10.27 5.06
C GLU A 63 -11.22 -10.07 6.30
N LEU A 64 -10.65 -10.02 7.50
CA LEU A 64 -11.38 -9.76 8.75
C LEU A 64 -11.39 -8.26 9.11
N GLY A 65 -10.75 -7.42 8.31
CA GLY A 65 -10.62 -5.98 8.56
C GLY A 65 -9.49 -5.62 9.51
N ALA A 66 -8.74 -6.59 10.02
CA ALA A 66 -7.55 -6.33 10.80
C ALA A 66 -6.45 -5.78 9.89
N MET A 67 -5.59 -4.92 10.44
CA MET A 67 -4.54 -4.27 9.68
C MET A 67 -3.17 -4.68 10.21
N TYR A 68 -2.33 -5.21 9.33
CA TYR A 68 -0.92 -5.45 9.58
C TYR A 68 -0.15 -4.21 9.14
N VAL A 69 0.43 -3.48 10.09
CA VAL A 69 1.17 -2.24 9.88
C VAL A 69 2.66 -2.52 9.99
N VAL A 70 3.41 -2.12 8.97
CA VAL A 70 4.87 -2.20 8.96
C VAL A 70 5.45 -1.01 9.71
N GLU A 71 6.21 -1.29 10.77
CA GLU A 71 6.84 -0.29 11.62
C GLU A 71 8.36 -0.26 11.41
N HIS A 72 8.88 0.85 10.89
CA HIS A 72 10.27 0.98 10.46
C HIS A 72 11.21 1.57 11.53
N ARG A 73 10.93 1.26 12.79
CA ARG A 73 11.45 1.95 13.99
C ARG A 73 12.98 2.04 14.09
N GLY A 74 13.71 1.12 13.46
CA GLY A 74 15.17 1.10 13.45
C GLY A 74 15.85 2.19 12.59
N TYR A 75 15.12 2.87 11.71
CA TYR A 75 15.70 3.86 10.80
C TYR A 75 15.95 5.22 11.47
N PRO A 76 17.14 5.86 11.32
CA PRO A 76 18.14 5.59 10.28
C PRO A 76 19.42 4.83 10.72
N ASP A 77 19.38 4.00 11.79
CA ASP A 77 20.58 3.32 12.28
C ASP A 77 20.91 2.01 11.55
N PRO A 78 22.02 1.89 10.80
CA PRO A 78 23.25 2.70 10.87
C PRO A 78 23.60 3.39 9.55
N ALA A 79 24.55 4.33 9.64
CA ALA A 79 25.10 5.01 8.47
C ALA A 79 25.51 4.02 7.36
N GLU A 80 25.27 4.34 6.08
CA GLU A 80 25.66 3.48 4.95
C GLU A 80 27.12 3.03 5.09
N GLY A 81 27.36 1.71 5.23
CA GLY A 81 28.68 1.14 5.49
C GLY A 81 29.12 1.04 6.97
N GLY A 82 28.20 1.26 7.92
CA GLY A 82 28.43 1.30 9.37
C GLY A 82 28.12 0.01 10.15
N LYS A 83 27.63 0.17 11.40
CA LYS A 83 27.29 -0.92 12.35
C LYS A 83 26.24 -1.90 11.76
N PRO A 84 25.92 -3.03 12.41
CA PRO A 84 24.75 -3.83 12.02
C PRO A 84 23.46 -3.04 12.24
N ALA A 85 22.46 -3.24 11.37
CA ALA A 85 21.14 -2.65 11.56
C ALA A 85 20.52 -3.07 12.89
N THR A 86 19.87 -2.11 13.55
CA THR A 86 19.09 -2.37 14.76
C THR A 86 17.98 -3.37 14.45
N ARG A 87 17.56 -4.15 15.44
CA ARG A 87 16.43 -5.09 15.32
C ARG A 87 15.17 -4.56 15.99
N GLU A 88 14.84 -3.31 15.69
CA GLU A 88 13.70 -2.59 16.27
C GLU A 88 12.47 -2.61 15.35
N GLY A 89 12.62 -3.06 14.10
CA GLY A 89 11.50 -3.19 13.18
C GLY A 89 10.48 -4.24 13.66
N SER A 90 9.21 -3.94 13.43
CA SER A 90 8.09 -4.76 13.86
C SER A 90 6.96 -4.75 12.84
N ILE A 91 6.05 -5.71 12.99
CA ILE A 91 4.72 -5.68 12.37
C ILE A 91 3.71 -5.58 13.51
N ALA A 92 2.91 -4.52 13.51
CA ALA A 92 1.78 -4.38 14.41
C ALA A 92 0.53 -4.96 13.76
N LEU A 93 -0.26 -5.73 14.52
CA LEU A 93 -1.62 -6.12 14.14
C LEU A 93 -2.59 -5.24 14.91
N ILE A 94 -3.31 -4.38 14.21
CA ILE A 94 -4.33 -3.51 14.82
C ILE A 94 -5.74 -3.92 14.39
N GLN A 95 -6.69 -3.78 15.31
CA GLN A 95 -8.09 -4.15 15.09
C GLN A 95 -9.04 -3.04 15.54
N ASP A 96 -10.11 -2.83 14.78
CA ASP A 96 -11.28 -2.06 15.18
C ASP A 96 -12.28 -3.05 15.82
N THR A 97 -12.33 -3.08 17.15
CA THR A 97 -13.12 -4.08 17.89
C THR A 97 -14.57 -3.66 18.09
N ASN A 98 -14.91 -2.40 17.81
CA ASN A 98 -16.24 -1.84 18.01
C ASN A 98 -16.97 -1.52 16.68
N HIS A 99 -16.26 -1.63 15.55
CA HIS A 99 -16.72 -1.42 14.18
C HIS A 99 -17.15 0.02 13.85
N ASP A 100 -16.54 1.02 14.48
CA ASP A 100 -16.77 2.45 14.20
C ASP A 100 -15.84 3.01 13.09
N GLY A 101 -14.90 2.21 12.60
CA GLY A 101 -13.92 2.59 11.58
C GLY A 101 -12.64 3.21 12.14
N ILE A 102 -12.47 3.23 13.47
CA ILE A 102 -11.26 3.64 14.18
C ILE A 102 -10.67 2.41 14.88
N TYR A 103 -9.38 2.17 14.66
CA TYR A 103 -8.70 1.04 15.29
C TYR A 103 -8.48 1.32 16.78
N ASP A 104 -8.66 0.31 17.64
CA ASP A 104 -8.62 0.47 19.10
C ASP A 104 -7.85 -0.62 19.85
N LYS A 105 -7.41 -1.67 19.16
CA LYS A 105 -6.60 -2.77 19.73
C LYS A 105 -5.32 -2.98 18.93
N ARG A 106 -4.23 -3.32 19.63
CA ARG A 106 -2.91 -3.66 19.06
C ARG A 106 -2.38 -4.97 19.62
N CYS A 107 -1.76 -5.78 18.77
CA CYS A 107 -0.81 -6.84 19.11
C CYS A 107 0.52 -6.62 18.37
N ASP A 108 1.65 -6.94 19.00
CA ASP A 108 2.96 -6.96 18.33
C ASP A 108 3.11 -8.30 17.58
N PHE A 109 2.52 -8.39 16.39
CA PHE A 109 2.45 -9.63 15.60
C PHE A 109 3.82 -10.23 15.30
N VAL A 110 4.80 -9.39 14.95
CA VAL A 110 6.20 -9.76 14.77
C VAL A 110 7.10 -8.67 15.33
N THR A 111 8.17 -9.06 16.03
CA THR A 111 9.23 -8.16 16.52
C THR A 111 10.62 -8.65 16.09
N GLY A 112 11.64 -7.81 16.27
CA GLY A 112 13.02 -8.18 16.02
C GLY A 112 13.42 -8.23 14.55
N LEU A 113 12.70 -7.49 13.69
CA LEU A 113 13.08 -7.27 12.29
C LEU A 113 14.10 -6.14 12.21
N THR A 114 14.88 -6.11 11.11
CA THR A 114 15.73 -4.97 10.80
C THR A 114 14.87 -3.84 10.25
N TYR A 115 14.82 -3.70 8.92
CA TYR A 115 14.15 -2.62 8.21
C TYR A 115 13.05 -3.20 7.33
N PRO A 116 11.86 -3.47 7.87
CA PRO A 116 10.74 -3.91 7.07
C PRO A 116 10.18 -2.74 6.25
N ASN A 117 9.80 -2.99 4.99
CA ASN A 117 9.44 -1.94 4.03
C ASN A 117 8.09 -2.14 3.32
N GLY A 118 7.40 -3.26 3.55
CA GLY A 118 6.17 -3.57 2.84
C GLY A 118 5.61 -4.93 3.25
N VAL A 119 4.30 -5.08 3.10
CA VAL A 119 3.53 -6.23 3.58
C VAL A 119 2.41 -6.58 2.61
N LEU A 120 2.12 -7.88 2.45
CA LEU A 120 1.01 -8.40 1.65
C LEU A 120 0.38 -9.59 2.38
N ALA A 121 -0.95 -9.63 2.50
CA ALA A 121 -1.65 -10.77 3.08
C ALA A 121 -1.69 -11.96 2.08
N TRP A 122 -1.46 -13.17 2.59
CA TRP A 122 -1.50 -14.41 1.83
C TRP A 122 -1.77 -15.62 2.74
N LYS A 123 -2.76 -16.46 2.40
CA LYS A 123 -3.10 -17.74 3.06
C LYS A 123 -3.23 -17.64 4.58
N GLY A 124 -3.89 -16.59 5.07
CA GLY A 124 -4.07 -16.30 6.49
C GLY A 124 -2.79 -15.89 7.22
N GLY A 125 -1.73 -15.55 6.49
CA GLY A 125 -0.50 -14.94 6.97
C GLY A 125 -0.14 -13.70 6.16
N ILE A 126 1.12 -13.27 6.25
CA ILE A 126 1.65 -12.13 5.52
C ILE A 126 3.04 -12.41 4.96
N PHE A 127 3.30 -11.93 3.75
CA PHE A 127 4.64 -11.70 3.26
C PHE A 127 5.15 -10.34 3.72
N VAL A 128 6.38 -10.28 4.21
CA VAL A 128 7.04 -9.05 4.65
C VAL A 128 8.36 -8.88 3.91
N THR A 129 8.48 -7.77 3.21
CA THR A 129 9.74 -7.33 2.61
C THR A 129 10.65 -6.71 3.68
N CYS A 130 11.81 -7.32 3.93
CA CYS A 130 12.77 -6.87 4.95
C CYS A 130 14.18 -7.34 4.55
N ALA A 131 14.82 -6.59 3.65
CA ALA A 131 16.12 -6.96 3.08
C ALA A 131 17.15 -7.34 4.19
N PRO A 132 17.92 -8.44 4.01
CA PRO A 132 18.12 -9.18 2.76
C PRO A 132 17.05 -10.24 2.41
N ASP A 133 15.97 -10.30 3.20
CA ASP A 133 14.99 -11.38 3.15
C ASP A 133 13.59 -10.90 2.74
N ILE A 134 12.81 -11.83 2.20
CA ILE A 134 11.35 -11.78 2.25
C ILE A 134 10.92 -12.88 3.22
N PHE A 135 10.15 -12.50 4.23
CA PHE A 135 9.61 -13.42 5.21
C PHE A 135 8.15 -13.75 4.92
N TYR A 136 7.72 -14.96 5.28
CA TYR A 136 6.32 -15.32 5.48
C TYR A 136 6.07 -15.53 6.98
N PHE A 137 5.05 -14.85 7.50
CA PHE A 137 4.62 -14.93 8.89
C PHE A 137 3.16 -15.35 8.98
N LYS A 138 2.81 -16.17 9.98
CA LYS A 138 1.43 -16.57 10.22
C LYS A 138 1.21 -16.89 11.70
N ASP A 139 0.04 -16.51 12.20
CA ASP A 139 -0.50 -16.97 13.48
C ASP A 139 -1.47 -18.13 13.21
N THR A 140 -1.18 -19.30 13.78
CA THR A 140 -2.00 -20.51 13.71
C THR A 140 -2.76 -20.78 15.00
N THR A 141 -2.49 -19.99 16.05
CA THR A 141 -3.05 -20.15 17.39
C THR A 141 -4.19 -19.17 17.69
N GLY A 142 -4.23 -18.04 16.97
CA GLY A 142 -5.22 -16.98 17.13
C GLY A 142 -4.95 -16.03 18.30
N ASP A 143 -3.72 -16.01 18.84
CA ASP A 143 -3.32 -15.09 19.91
C ASP A 143 -2.84 -13.73 19.41
N GLY A 144 -2.75 -13.55 18.09
CA GLY A 144 -2.29 -12.33 17.43
C GLY A 144 -0.77 -12.21 17.33
N ILE A 145 -0.02 -13.30 17.56
CA ILE A 145 1.43 -13.37 17.44
C ILE A 145 1.80 -14.45 16.41
N ALA A 146 2.71 -14.14 15.49
CA ALA A 146 3.15 -15.12 14.50
C ALA A 146 3.98 -16.25 15.15
N ASP A 147 3.48 -17.48 15.13
CA ASP A 147 4.23 -18.69 15.47
C ASP A 147 5.00 -19.26 14.27
N ILE A 148 4.56 -18.97 13.04
CA ILE A 148 5.29 -19.29 11.81
C ILE A 148 6.15 -18.10 11.41
N ARG A 149 7.44 -18.37 11.19
CA ARG A 149 8.42 -17.45 10.59
C ARG A 149 9.29 -18.20 9.60
N GLU A 150 9.15 -17.89 8.32
CA GLU A 150 9.94 -18.50 7.25
C GLU A 150 10.61 -17.44 6.38
N THR A 151 11.89 -17.63 6.04
CA THR A 151 12.54 -16.88 4.97
C THR A 151 12.23 -17.56 3.63
N VAL A 152 11.36 -16.96 2.82
CA VAL A 152 10.91 -17.56 1.55
C VAL A 152 11.83 -17.21 0.38
N LEU A 153 12.41 -16.01 0.40
CA LEU A 153 13.43 -15.54 -0.53
C LEU A 153 14.50 -14.77 0.24
N THR A 154 15.75 -14.87 -0.20
CA THR A 154 16.89 -14.16 0.38
C THR A 154 17.85 -13.69 -0.70
N GLY A 155 18.83 -12.86 -0.34
CA GLY A 155 19.85 -12.36 -1.28
C GLY A 155 19.51 -11.01 -1.91
N PHE A 156 18.53 -10.29 -1.37
CA PHE A 156 18.31 -8.88 -1.67
C PHE A 156 19.41 -8.04 -1.01
N PHE A 157 20.08 -7.18 -1.76
CA PHE A 157 21.16 -6.39 -1.18
C PHE A 157 20.60 -5.27 -0.30
N ASP A 158 21.26 -5.02 0.82
CA ASP A 158 20.93 -3.98 1.80
C ASP A 158 22.14 -3.08 2.11
N THR A 159 23.19 -3.19 1.28
CA THR A 159 24.53 -2.69 1.54
C THR A 159 24.86 -1.34 0.93
N LYS A 160 24.11 -0.90 -0.10
CA LYS A 160 24.37 0.37 -0.79
C LYS A 160 23.55 1.52 -0.22
N THR A 161 22.28 1.29 0.13
CA THR A 161 21.46 2.32 0.76
C THR A 161 20.41 1.82 1.75
N ALA A 162 20.23 2.58 2.83
CA ALA A 162 19.21 2.38 3.85
C ALA A 162 17.80 2.80 3.39
N GLN A 163 17.68 3.77 2.48
CA GLN A 163 16.39 4.38 2.11
C GLN A 163 15.71 3.68 0.93
N ILE A 164 16.49 3.27 -0.09
CA ILE A 164 15.94 2.82 -1.39
C ILE A 164 16.09 1.30 -1.53
N ARG A 165 15.41 0.59 -0.65
CA ARG A 165 15.40 -0.87 -0.54
C ARG A 165 14.25 -1.52 -1.33
N MET A 166 14.32 -2.83 -1.47
CA MET A 166 13.22 -3.63 -2.03
C MET A 166 11.99 -3.51 -1.12
N SER A 167 10.81 -3.28 -1.70
CA SER A 167 9.57 -3.00 -0.96
C SER A 167 8.30 -3.37 -1.76
N HIS A 168 7.14 -2.88 -1.30
CA HIS A 168 5.81 -2.95 -1.95
C HIS A 168 5.46 -4.29 -2.60
N PRO A 169 5.46 -5.41 -1.84
CA PRO A 169 4.90 -6.65 -2.35
C PRO A 169 3.44 -6.41 -2.74
N THR A 170 3.14 -6.54 -4.04
CA THR A 170 1.82 -6.25 -4.62
C THR A 170 1.46 -7.35 -5.59
N MET A 171 0.30 -7.96 -5.40
CA MET A 171 -0.16 -9.06 -6.25
C MET A 171 -0.74 -8.55 -7.57
N GLY A 172 -0.27 -9.14 -8.67
CA GLY A 172 -0.83 -8.94 -10.00
C GLY A 172 -2.04 -9.84 -10.27
N LEU A 173 -2.74 -9.58 -11.36
CA LEU A 173 -3.83 -10.45 -11.83
C LEU A 173 -3.32 -11.83 -12.29
N ASP A 174 -2.03 -11.92 -12.63
CA ASP A 174 -1.31 -13.16 -12.92
C ASP A 174 -1.01 -14.00 -11.67
N GLY A 175 -1.46 -13.58 -10.48
CA GLY A 175 -1.25 -14.29 -9.22
C GLY A 175 0.18 -14.20 -8.69
N LEU A 176 1.07 -13.48 -9.38
CA LEU A 176 2.45 -13.26 -8.97
C LEU A 176 2.54 -12.02 -8.07
N ILE A 177 3.49 -12.03 -7.14
CA ILE A 177 3.76 -10.90 -6.25
C ILE A 177 4.92 -10.10 -6.83
N TYR A 178 4.64 -8.86 -7.20
CA TYR A 178 5.62 -7.89 -7.69
C TYR A 178 6.21 -7.12 -6.53
N ILE A 179 7.49 -6.79 -6.62
CA ILE A 179 8.23 -6.02 -5.63
C ILE A 179 9.07 -4.95 -6.33
N THR A 180 9.29 -3.84 -5.65
CA THR A 180 10.24 -2.84 -6.15
C THR A 180 11.67 -3.31 -5.95
N GLY A 181 12.54 -2.97 -6.88
CA GLY A 181 13.95 -3.33 -6.82
C GLY A 181 14.82 -2.41 -5.98
N GLY A 182 14.39 -1.15 -5.81
CA GLY A 182 15.21 -0.10 -5.23
C GLY A 182 16.50 0.14 -6.00
N LEU A 183 17.56 0.58 -5.30
CA LEU A 183 18.87 0.86 -5.90
C LEU A 183 19.97 -0.14 -5.52
N ASN A 184 19.64 -1.12 -4.67
CA ASN A 184 20.59 -2.11 -4.15
C ASN A 184 20.79 -3.28 -5.13
N GLY A 185 19.73 -3.79 -5.76
CA GLY A 185 19.78 -5.02 -6.56
C GLY A 185 19.81 -6.29 -5.70
N GLY A 186 20.22 -7.42 -6.28
CA GLY A 186 20.32 -8.67 -5.52
C GLY A 186 20.84 -9.85 -6.32
N SER A 187 21.12 -10.93 -5.58
CA SER A 187 21.37 -12.28 -6.10
C SER A 187 20.46 -13.22 -5.33
N VAL A 188 19.24 -13.36 -5.84
CA VAL A 188 18.09 -13.87 -5.08
C VAL A 188 18.02 -15.39 -5.18
N THR A 189 17.86 -16.06 -4.05
CA THR A 189 17.61 -17.50 -3.94
C THR A 189 16.39 -17.78 -3.06
N SER A 190 15.82 -18.97 -3.18
CA SER A 190 14.83 -19.47 -2.23
C SER A 190 15.48 -20.50 -1.30
N PRO A 191 15.52 -20.26 0.02
CA PRO A 191 16.07 -21.24 0.97
C PRO A 191 15.35 -22.59 0.94
N ARG A 192 14.07 -22.62 0.56
CA ARG A 192 13.27 -23.84 0.39
C ARG A 192 13.70 -24.68 -0.82
N TYR A 193 14.29 -24.04 -1.83
CA TYR A 193 14.72 -24.67 -3.08
C TYR A 193 16.18 -24.32 -3.40
N PRO A 194 17.13 -24.78 -2.55
CA PRO A 194 18.54 -24.39 -2.63
C PRO A 194 19.25 -24.89 -3.91
N GLU A 195 18.65 -25.84 -4.62
CA GLU A 195 19.14 -26.35 -5.90
C GLU A 195 18.92 -25.38 -7.07
N ARG A 196 18.02 -24.40 -6.93
CA ARG A 196 17.74 -23.43 -7.98
C ARG A 196 18.85 -22.38 -8.05
N PRO A 197 19.29 -22.01 -9.26
CA PRO A 197 20.32 -20.99 -9.42
C PRO A 197 19.82 -19.63 -8.90
N ALA A 198 20.75 -18.84 -8.36
CA ALA A 198 20.44 -17.48 -7.95
C ALA A 198 20.07 -16.60 -9.14
N VAL A 199 19.02 -15.80 -9.00
CA VAL A 199 18.59 -14.83 -10.00
C VAL A 199 19.23 -13.49 -9.66
N SER A 200 20.14 -13.03 -10.52
CA SER A 200 20.87 -11.78 -10.31
C SER A 200 20.22 -10.63 -11.06
N TYR A 201 20.10 -9.48 -10.40
CA TYR A 201 19.53 -8.29 -11.01
C TYR A 201 20.20 -7.01 -10.53
N LYS A 202 20.25 -6.02 -11.42
CA LYS A 202 20.85 -4.71 -11.15
C LYS A 202 19.84 -3.64 -11.51
N SER A 203 19.27 -2.99 -10.50
CA SER A 203 18.35 -1.86 -10.69
C SER A 203 17.19 -2.21 -11.62
N SER A 204 16.48 -3.30 -11.33
CA SER A 204 15.21 -3.68 -11.95
C SER A 204 14.21 -4.04 -10.86
N ASP A 205 12.92 -3.98 -11.14
CA ASP A 205 11.92 -4.58 -10.24
C ASP A 205 11.95 -6.11 -10.36
N GLY A 206 11.27 -6.78 -9.43
CA GLY A 206 11.18 -8.23 -9.36
C GLY A 206 9.75 -8.71 -9.21
N ARG A 207 9.53 -9.99 -9.44
CA ARG A 207 8.30 -10.67 -9.03
C ARG A 207 8.61 -12.10 -8.59
N PHE A 208 7.72 -12.69 -7.81
CA PHE A 208 7.79 -14.10 -7.48
C PHE A 208 6.41 -14.74 -7.42
N ASP A 209 6.39 -16.04 -7.67
CA ASP A 209 5.23 -16.88 -7.43
C ASP A 209 5.13 -17.19 -5.91
N PRO A 210 4.00 -16.87 -5.25
CA PRO A 210 3.85 -17.07 -3.81
C PRO A 210 3.85 -18.54 -3.37
N GLU A 211 3.56 -19.48 -4.27
CA GLU A 211 3.55 -20.92 -4.00
C GLU A 211 4.91 -21.54 -4.31
N SER A 212 5.37 -21.36 -5.56
CA SER A 212 6.59 -22.02 -6.02
C SER A 212 7.86 -21.30 -5.58
N LEU A 213 7.77 -20.03 -5.15
CA LEU A 213 8.90 -19.17 -4.78
C LEU A 213 9.93 -18.99 -5.90
N VAL A 214 9.51 -19.16 -7.16
CA VAL A 214 10.32 -18.80 -8.32
C VAL A 214 10.35 -17.28 -8.41
N PHE A 215 11.56 -16.70 -8.37
CA PHE A 215 11.78 -15.27 -8.53
C PHE A 215 12.28 -14.94 -9.94
N GLU A 216 11.75 -13.87 -10.51
CA GLU A 216 12.11 -13.36 -11.83
C GLU A 216 12.30 -11.85 -11.81
N THR A 217 13.16 -11.36 -12.71
CA THR A 217 13.31 -9.92 -12.94
C THR A 217 12.28 -9.41 -13.91
N VAL A 218 11.71 -8.24 -13.63
CA VAL A 218 10.75 -7.55 -14.49
C VAL A 218 11.24 -6.15 -14.82
N SER A 219 10.60 -5.50 -15.78
CA SER A 219 10.84 -4.09 -16.10
C SER A 219 10.52 -3.20 -14.90
N GLY A 220 10.99 -1.96 -14.91
CA GLY A 220 10.77 -1.03 -13.81
C GLY A 220 12.02 -0.84 -12.97
N ARG A 221 12.11 0.34 -12.35
CA ARG A 221 13.21 0.76 -11.47
C ARG A 221 12.62 1.49 -10.27
N SER A 222 11.52 0.93 -9.78
CA SER A 222 10.69 1.56 -8.78
C SER A 222 11.43 1.61 -7.45
N GLN A 223 11.22 2.67 -6.69
CA GLN A 223 11.81 2.87 -5.38
C GLN A 223 10.79 2.49 -4.31
N PHE A 224 10.24 3.46 -3.58
CA PHE A 224 9.19 3.21 -2.59
C PHE A 224 7.82 3.54 -3.20
N GLY A 225 7.25 2.60 -3.94
CA GLY A 225 5.92 2.76 -4.54
C GLY A 225 5.72 1.86 -5.75
N LEU A 226 4.65 1.05 -5.71
CA LEU A 226 4.21 0.19 -6.80
C LEU A 226 2.70 0.00 -6.69
N THR A 227 2.01 0.05 -7.82
CA THR A 227 0.56 -0.14 -7.89
C THR A 227 0.17 -0.71 -9.25
N PHE A 228 -1.03 -1.26 -9.32
CA PHE A 228 -1.66 -1.69 -10.55
C PHE A 228 -2.94 -0.88 -10.76
N ASP A 229 -3.24 -0.56 -12.02
CA ASP A 229 -4.59 -0.12 -12.32
C ASP A 229 -5.58 -1.30 -12.32
N ALA A 230 -6.86 -0.96 -12.48
CA ALA A 230 -7.97 -1.90 -12.58
C ALA A 230 -7.80 -3.00 -13.65
N PHE A 231 -6.88 -2.84 -14.60
CA PHE A 231 -6.64 -3.71 -15.75
C PHE A 231 -5.28 -4.40 -15.68
N GLY A 232 -4.58 -4.37 -14.54
CA GLY A 232 -3.31 -5.08 -14.36
C GLY A 232 -2.10 -4.40 -15.02
N ARG A 233 -2.20 -3.12 -15.37
CA ARG A 233 -1.04 -2.34 -15.85
C ARG A 233 -0.27 -1.80 -14.66
N ARG A 234 1.04 -2.01 -14.65
CA ARG A 234 1.90 -1.74 -13.51
C ARG A 234 2.51 -0.34 -13.57
N PHE A 235 2.45 0.35 -12.45
CA PHE A 235 3.05 1.66 -12.25
C PHE A 235 3.93 1.67 -11.00
N GLY A 236 5.00 2.44 -11.05
CA GLY A 236 5.88 2.67 -9.90
C GLY A 236 6.39 4.11 -9.89
N CYS A 237 7.10 4.48 -8.83
CA CYS A 237 7.67 5.82 -8.68
C CYS A 237 9.14 5.78 -8.28
N SER A 238 9.83 6.89 -8.48
CA SER A 238 11.14 7.20 -7.89
C SER A 238 11.14 8.66 -7.46
N ASN A 239 12.07 9.05 -6.59
CA ASN A 239 12.15 10.40 -5.99
C ASN A 239 11.83 11.57 -6.94
N ARG A 240 12.27 11.50 -8.20
CA ARG A 240 12.11 12.55 -9.22
C ARG A 240 11.27 12.13 -10.44
N HIS A 241 10.71 10.91 -10.45
CA HIS A 241 9.81 10.40 -11.49
C HIS A 241 8.53 9.88 -10.81
N PRO A 242 7.52 10.75 -10.64
CA PRO A 242 6.35 10.45 -9.82
C PRO A 242 5.53 9.26 -10.32
N VAL A 243 5.36 9.13 -11.64
CA VAL A 243 4.59 8.04 -12.26
C VAL A 243 5.35 7.45 -13.45
N MET A 244 5.78 6.21 -13.30
CA MET A 244 6.43 5.42 -14.34
C MET A 244 5.58 4.17 -14.64
N GLN A 245 5.20 3.97 -15.90
CA GLN A 245 4.54 2.75 -16.35
C GLN A 245 5.58 1.73 -16.80
N ALA A 246 5.51 0.50 -16.31
CA ALA A 246 6.22 -0.63 -16.92
C ALA A 246 5.41 -1.10 -18.15
N VAL A 247 5.92 -0.82 -19.35
CA VAL A 247 5.17 -1.02 -20.60
C VAL A 247 5.39 -2.43 -21.17
N LEU A 248 6.64 -2.88 -21.18
CA LEU A 248 7.02 -4.17 -21.77
C LEU A 248 7.89 -4.95 -20.79
N GLU A 249 7.58 -6.24 -20.60
CA GLU A 249 8.41 -7.10 -19.76
C GLU A 249 9.58 -7.71 -20.54
N PRO A 250 10.78 -7.84 -19.93
CA PRO A 250 11.94 -8.40 -20.61
C PRO A 250 11.69 -9.81 -21.13
N GLY A 251 10.85 -10.59 -20.43
CA GLY A 251 10.44 -11.94 -20.86
C GLY A 251 9.78 -11.95 -22.24
N TYR A 252 8.93 -10.97 -22.58
CA TYR A 252 8.34 -10.87 -23.91
C TYR A 252 9.37 -10.49 -24.97
N LEU A 253 10.25 -9.54 -24.65
CA LEU A 253 11.28 -9.06 -25.57
C LEU A 253 12.31 -10.13 -25.90
N ASN A 254 12.66 -10.96 -24.91
CA ASN A 254 13.60 -12.08 -25.09
C ASN A 254 13.07 -13.18 -26.02
N ARG A 255 11.77 -13.20 -26.35
CA ARG A 255 11.20 -14.12 -27.35
C ARG A 255 11.60 -13.76 -28.79
N ASN A 256 12.05 -12.52 -29.03
CA ASN A 256 12.52 -12.10 -30.34
C ASN A 256 13.92 -11.46 -30.22
N PRO A 257 15.00 -12.22 -30.46
CA PRO A 257 16.37 -11.71 -30.31
C PRO A 257 16.75 -10.64 -31.34
N HIS A 258 15.91 -10.38 -32.35
CA HIS A 258 16.13 -9.34 -33.36
C HIS A 258 15.49 -8.00 -33.01
N VAL A 259 14.64 -7.93 -31.98
CA VAL A 259 14.08 -6.67 -31.49
C VAL A 259 15.07 -6.01 -30.55
N LEU A 260 15.69 -4.92 -31.02
CA LEU A 260 16.50 -4.06 -30.18
C LEU A 260 15.59 -3.15 -29.36
N TYR A 261 15.83 -3.09 -28.06
CA TYR A 261 15.15 -2.19 -27.13
C TYR A 261 16.16 -1.57 -26.17
N ASN A 262 15.92 -0.33 -25.79
CA ASN A 262 16.71 0.40 -24.80
C ASN A 262 15.84 0.94 -23.65
N GLU A 263 14.52 0.97 -23.83
CA GLU A 263 13.56 1.46 -22.85
C GLU A 263 12.35 0.53 -22.79
N THR A 264 11.89 0.24 -21.57
CA THR A 264 10.69 -0.56 -21.30
C THR A 264 9.72 0.15 -20.35
N ILE A 265 10.04 1.41 -20.02
CA ILE A 265 9.35 2.23 -19.04
C ILE A 265 8.95 3.54 -19.72
N GLN A 266 7.71 3.95 -19.52
CA GLN A 266 7.21 5.26 -19.93
C GLN A 266 7.03 6.15 -18.70
N ASN A 267 7.59 7.36 -18.72
CA ASN A 267 7.21 8.39 -17.75
C ASN A 267 5.82 8.91 -18.14
N VAL A 268 4.85 8.69 -17.25
CA VAL A 268 3.45 9.09 -17.46
C VAL A 268 3.26 10.54 -17.01
N SER A 269 3.91 10.92 -15.91
CA SER A 269 3.91 12.29 -15.40
C SER A 269 5.09 13.10 -15.93
N LYS A 270 5.00 14.44 -15.81
CA LYS A 270 6.19 15.31 -15.82
C LYS A 270 7.21 14.85 -14.77
N VAL A 271 8.49 15.13 -15.01
CA VAL A 271 9.61 14.61 -14.20
C VAL A 271 10.57 15.71 -13.78
N GLN A 272 11.37 15.45 -12.74
CA GLN A 272 12.45 16.31 -12.29
C GLN A 272 11.99 17.75 -12.01
N SER A 273 12.52 18.75 -12.71
CA SER A 273 12.16 20.16 -12.53
C SER A 273 10.77 20.50 -13.07
N GLU A 274 10.19 19.66 -13.92
CA GLU A 274 8.85 19.85 -14.47
C GLU A 274 7.76 19.21 -13.60
N ALA A 275 8.14 18.35 -12.66
CA ALA A 275 7.24 17.68 -11.73
C ALA A 275 6.91 18.62 -10.56
N VAL A 276 6.11 19.66 -10.83
CA VAL A 276 5.77 20.72 -9.87
C VAL A 276 4.85 20.22 -8.76
N VAL A 277 5.04 20.76 -7.56
CA VAL A 277 4.18 20.57 -6.38
C VAL A 277 3.93 21.91 -5.67
N TYR A 278 2.85 22.03 -4.91
CA TYR A 278 2.35 23.23 -4.24
C TYR A 278 2.27 23.07 -2.71
N PRO A 279 3.42 23.00 -2.00
CA PRO A 279 3.41 22.80 -0.56
C PRO A 279 2.92 24.05 0.19
N ILE A 280 2.27 23.80 1.34
CA ILE A 280 1.81 24.86 2.25
C ILE A 280 2.54 24.84 3.61
N SER A 281 3.47 23.90 3.80
CA SER A 281 4.38 23.84 4.94
C SER A 281 5.68 24.60 4.66
N GLY A 282 6.37 24.99 5.73
CA GLY A 282 7.73 25.53 5.68
C GLY A 282 8.82 24.45 5.79
N ALA A 283 8.47 23.17 5.60
CA ALA A 283 9.37 22.05 5.85
C ALA A 283 10.66 22.17 5.04
N ALA A 284 11.80 22.14 5.73
CA ALA A 284 13.10 22.16 5.09
C ALA A 284 13.38 20.84 4.35
N ILE A 285 14.03 20.93 3.20
CA ILE A 285 14.46 19.78 2.40
C ILE A 285 15.99 19.66 2.40
N THR A 286 16.54 18.46 2.24
CA THR A 286 18.01 18.24 2.28
C THR A 286 18.80 19.12 1.31
N ALA A 287 18.22 19.47 0.16
CA ALA A 287 18.83 20.39 -0.80
C ALA A 287 19.14 21.78 -0.19
N ASP A 288 18.39 22.21 0.82
CA ASP A 288 18.59 23.49 1.51
C ASP A 288 19.86 23.50 2.38
N PHE A 289 20.39 22.33 2.73
CA PHE A 289 21.57 22.21 3.58
C PHE A 289 22.85 21.87 2.81
N ILE A 290 22.76 21.37 1.57
CA ILE A 290 23.93 20.96 0.76
C ILE A 290 24.50 22.16 0.00
N PRO A 291 25.74 22.62 0.28
CA PRO A 291 26.28 23.85 -0.33
C PRO A 291 26.29 23.90 -1.86
N SER A 292 26.41 22.75 -2.54
CA SER A 292 26.35 22.66 -4.01
C SER A 292 24.92 22.72 -4.58
N LEU A 293 23.90 22.58 -3.74
CA LEU A 293 22.47 22.65 -4.06
C LEU A 293 21.77 23.88 -3.46
N ILE A 294 22.40 24.58 -2.51
CA ILE A 294 21.93 25.87 -2.00
C ILE A 294 21.79 26.86 -3.18
N GLY A 295 20.56 27.31 -3.43
CA GLY A 295 20.20 28.17 -4.58
C GLY A 295 19.67 27.42 -5.82
N ARG A 296 19.65 26.09 -5.81
CA ARG A 296 18.92 25.19 -6.74
C ARG A 296 17.86 24.42 -5.98
N SER A 297 17.13 25.12 -5.09
CA SER A 297 16.14 24.47 -4.24
C SER A 297 15.20 23.63 -5.08
N HIS A 298 15.01 22.38 -4.65
CA HIS A 298 14.04 21.50 -5.26
C HIS A 298 12.62 21.71 -4.70
N GLN A 299 12.46 22.68 -3.79
CA GLN A 299 11.18 23.09 -3.26
C GLN A 299 10.24 23.48 -4.42
N GLY A 300 8.98 23.05 -4.32
CA GLY A 300 8.00 23.24 -5.38
C GLY A 300 8.14 22.25 -6.54
N THR A 301 9.00 21.23 -6.41
CA THR A 301 9.02 20.05 -7.31
C THR A 301 9.11 18.77 -6.49
N PHE A 302 8.71 17.63 -7.04
CA PHE A 302 8.89 16.35 -6.37
C PHE A 302 10.37 16.13 -6.02
N THR A 303 10.64 15.76 -4.77
CA THR A 303 11.96 15.43 -4.22
C THR A 303 12.01 14.05 -3.62
N SER A 304 10.86 13.57 -3.15
CA SER A 304 10.67 12.31 -2.45
C SER A 304 9.29 11.77 -2.83
N ALA A 305 9.08 11.64 -4.15
CA ALA A 305 7.94 10.90 -4.66
C ALA A 305 8.01 9.46 -4.15
N SER A 306 7.10 9.15 -3.25
CA SER A 306 6.94 7.87 -2.58
C SER A 306 5.47 7.49 -2.63
N GLY A 307 5.11 6.23 -2.38
CA GLY A 307 3.72 5.80 -2.24
C GLY A 307 2.85 6.24 -3.42
N ILE A 308 2.83 5.45 -4.48
CA ILE A 308 1.92 5.67 -5.62
C ILE A 308 0.73 4.73 -5.52
N PHE A 309 -0.47 5.24 -5.79
CA PHE A 309 -1.69 4.44 -5.83
C PHE A 309 -2.62 4.87 -6.97
N VAL A 310 -3.21 3.90 -7.66
CA VAL A 310 -4.30 4.12 -8.64
C VAL A 310 -5.61 3.75 -7.97
N LEU A 311 -6.52 4.73 -7.83
CA LEU A 311 -7.83 4.46 -7.25
C LEU A 311 -8.75 3.79 -8.27
N SER A 312 -9.24 2.57 -7.98
CA SER A 312 -10.14 1.83 -8.88
C SER A 312 -11.57 1.73 -8.33
N ASP A 313 -11.96 2.57 -7.37
CA ASP A 313 -13.33 2.70 -6.90
C ASP A 313 -13.76 4.18 -6.73
N GLU A 314 -15.04 4.38 -6.41
CA GLU A 314 -15.64 5.70 -6.26
C GLU A 314 -15.68 6.18 -4.80
N SER A 315 -14.80 5.66 -3.93
CA SER A 315 -14.76 6.09 -2.53
C SER A 315 -14.41 7.57 -2.34
N LEU A 316 -13.73 8.18 -3.32
CA LEU A 316 -13.50 9.63 -3.42
C LEU A 316 -14.47 10.33 -4.40
N GLY A 317 -15.37 9.58 -5.04
CA GLY A 317 -16.26 10.04 -6.11
C GLY A 317 -15.75 9.72 -7.51
N SER A 318 -16.65 9.74 -8.50
CA SER A 318 -16.40 9.33 -9.89
C SER A 318 -15.23 10.05 -10.55
N ASP A 319 -15.01 11.33 -10.23
CA ASP A 319 -13.95 12.14 -10.86
C ASP A 319 -12.54 11.68 -10.43
N HIS A 320 -12.44 10.91 -9.35
CA HIS A 320 -11.19 10.37 -8.82
C HIS A 320 -10.82 9.00 -9.42
N LEU A 321 -11.77 8.34 -10.07
CA LEU A 321 -11.59 6.98 -10.60
C LEU A 321 -10.48 6.94 -11.66
N GLY A 322 -9.51 6.04 -11.48
CA GLY A 322 -8.38 5.84 -12.37
C GLY A 322 -7.27 6.88 -12.23
N ASN A 323 -7.36 7.83 -11.31
CA ASN A 323 -6.33 8.83 -11.08
C ASN A 323 -5.16 8.28 -10.26
N PHE A 324 -3.99 8.89 -10.45
CA PHE A 324 -2.83 8.62 -9.61
C PHE A 324 -2.84 9.52 -8.38
N PHE A 325 -2.52 8.94 -7.24
CA PHE A 325 -2.20 9.63 -6.00
C PHE A 325 -0.74 9.33 -5.65
N ILE A 326 0.03 10.36 -5.32
CA ILE A 326 1.47 10.25 -5.09
C ILE A 326 1.81 11.02 -3.82
N CYS A 327 2.44 10.36 -2.85
CA CYS A 327 2.99 11.07 -1.70
C CYS A 327 4.26 11.84 -2.08
N GLU A 328 4.40 13.04 -1.51
CA GLU A 328 5.67 13.77 -1.47
C GLU A 328 6.04 13.99 0.00
N SER A 329 6.80 13.04 0.54
CA SER A 329 7.14 12.97 1.97
C SER A 329 7.84 14.24 2.46
N ALA A 330 8.78 14.77 1.68
CA ALA A 330 9.64 15.88 2.10
C ALA A 330 8.90 17.23 2.19
N GLN A 331 7.77 17.36 1.48
CA GLN A 331 7.00 18.60 1.41
C GLN A 331 5.54 18.44 1.92
N SER A 332 5.30 17.41 2.73
CA SER A 332 4.09 17.25 3.56
C SER A 332 2.77 17.25 2.79
N MET A 333 2.69 16.46 1.72
CA MET A 333 1.51 16.43 0.85
C MET A 333 1.30 15.11 0.10
N VAL A 334 0.11 14.96 -0.47
CA VAL A 334 -0.25 13.97 -1.48
C VAL A 334 -0.80 14.72 -2.70
N GLN A 335 -0.22 14.48 -3.87
CA GLN A 335 -0.67 15.04 -5.13
C GLN A 335 -1.60 14.06 -5.86
N ARG A 336 -2.62 14.60 -6.53
CA ARG A 336 -3.48 13.86 -7.46
C ARG A 336 -3.18 14.26 -8.90
N GLN A 337 -3.05 13.27 -9.77
CA GLN A 337 -2.92 13.49 -11.21
C GLN A 337 -4.01 12.77 -12.00
N VAL A 338 -4.62 13.49 -12.94
CA VAL A 338 -5.62 12.97 -13.88
C VAL A 338 -4.92 12.32 -15.06
N VAL A 339 -5.34 11.10 -15.38
CA VAL A 339 -4.71 10.24 -16.40
C VAL A 339 -5.46 10.34 -17.72
N SER A 340 -4.73 10.34 -18.82
CA SER A 340 -5.29 10.25 -20.17
C SER A 340 -4.49 9.30 -21.05
N PRO A 341 -5.11 8.62 -22.03
CA PRO A 341 -4.39 7.79 -22.99
C PRO A 341 -3.35 8.59 -23.78
N TYR A 342 -2.18 7.99 -24.00
CA TYR A 342 -1.10 8.53 -24.83
C TYR A 342 -0.50 7.41 -25.69
N GLY A 343 -1.05 7.24 -26.89
CA GLY A 343 -0.72 6.11 -27.75
C GLY A 343 -0.99 4.76 -27.04
N PRO A 344 -0.01 3.83 -26.99
CA PRO A 344 -0.13 2.56 -26.26
C PRO A 344 0.13 2.71 -24.74
N THR A 345 0.35 3.93 -24.26
CA THR A 345 0.71 4.24 -22.86
C THR A 345 -0.22 5.33 -22.31
N PHE A 346 0.21 6.02 -21.26
CA PHE A 346 -0.53 7.10 -20.62
C PHE A 346 0.32 8.37 -20.49
N GLN A 347 -0.37 9.49 -20.34
CA GLN A 347 0.16 10.72 -19.79
C GLN A 347 -0.74 11.21 -18.65
N SER A 348 -0.19 11.96 -17.71
CA SER A 348 -0.95 12.53 -16.59
C SER A 348 -0.64 14.01 -16.35
N GLN A 349 -1.59 14.70 -15.74
CA GLN A 349 -1.49 16.12 -15.37
C GLN A 349 -2.05 16.34 -13.97
N ILE A 350 -1.53 17.36 -13.26
CA ILE A 350 -2.03 17.75 -11.94
C ILE A 350 -3.53 18.07 -12.05
N ALA A 351 -4.33 17.56 -11.12
CA ALA A 351 -5.79 17.71 -11.17
C ALA A 351 -6.24 19.18 -11.06
N GLN A 352 -5.57 19.96 -10.22
CA GLN A 352 -5.84 21.37 -10.00
C GLN A 352 -4.54 22.15 -9.86
N ASP A 353 -4.38 23.23 -10.63
CA ASP A 353 -3.17 24.05 -10.55
C ASP A 353 -3.13 24.87 -9.25
N GLY A 354 -1.96 24.93 -8.62
CA GLY A 354 -1.73 25.69 -7.39
C GLY A 354 -2.28 25.06 -6.11
N VAL A 355 -2.91 23.89 -6.17
CA VAL A 355 -3.54 23.21 -5.02
C VAL A 355 -3.26 21.71 -5.08
N GLU A 356 -2.90 21.12 -3.94
CA GLU A 356 -2.72 19.68 -3.82
C GLU A 356 -3.98 18.97 -3.34
N PHE A 357 -4.05 17.66 -3.60
CA PHE A 357 -5.15 16.83 -3.12
C PHE A 357 -5.24 16.83 -1.59
N LEU A 358 -4.09 16.67 -0.93
CA LEU A 358 -3.92 16.84 0.51
C LEU A 358 -2.58 17.54 0.77
N ALA A 359 -2.58 18.63 1.52
CA ALA A 359 -1.35 19.25 2.01
C ALA A 359 -1.50 19.64 3.48
N SER A 360 -0.43 19.52 4.27
CA SER A 360 -0.43 19.91 5.68
C SER A 360 0.42 21.16 5.90
N LYS A 361 0.02 21.99 6.87
CA LYS A 361 0.89 23.04 7.43
C LYS A 361 1.89 22.47 8.44
N HIS A 362 1.61 21.30 9.00
CA HIS A 362 2.45 20.66 9.99
C HIS A 362 3.65 20.00 9.30
N GLU A 363 4.86 20.47 9.61
CA GLU A 363 6.09 20.03 8.92
C GLU A 363 6.46 18.57 9.20
N TRP A 364 5.86 17.95 10.23
CA TRP A 364 6.13 16.55 10.54
C TRP A 364 5.14 15.62 9.85
N PHE A 365 4.12 16.12 9.15
CA PHE A 365 3.31 15.26 8.29
C PHE A 365 4.18 14.79 7.12
N ARG A 366 4.43 13.48 7.06
CA ARG A 366 5.31 12.78 6.12
C ARG A 366 4.53 11.59 5.53
N PRO A 367 3.61 11.84 4.58
CA PRO A 367 2.86 10.77 3.94
C PRO A 367 3.83 9.93 3.10
N VAL A 368 3.78 8.62 3.25
CA VAL A 368 4.79 7.71 2.66
C VAL A 368 4.18 6.58 1.86
N PHE A 369 2.97 6.14 2.25
CA PHE A 369 2.27 5.03 1.61
C PHE A 369 0.79 5.33 1.48
N LEU A 370 0.22 4.81 0.40
CA LEU A 370 -1.18 4.93 0.05
C LEU A 370 -1.75 3.54 -0.18
N GLY A 371 -3.00 3.32 0.22
CA GLY A 371 -3.67 2.05 0.01
C GLY A 371 -5.17 2.12 0.28
N ILE A 372 -5.77 0.95 0.40
CA ILE A 372 -7.19 0.75 0.66
C ILE A 372 -7.37 -0.24 1.82
N GLY A 373 -8.49 -0.12 2.51
CA GLY A 373 -8.86 -1.00 3.63
C GLY A 373 -10.31 -1.43 3.59
N SER A 374 -10.75 -2.07 4.67
CA SER A 374 -12.12 -2.60 4.82
C SER A 374 -13.22 -1.52 4.74
N SER A 375 -12.91 -0.29 5.17
CA SER A 375 -13.80 0.86 4.99
C SER A 375 -13.52 1.61 3.69
N PRO A 376 -14.54 2.15 3.00
CA PRO A 376 -14.32 2.94 1.79
C PRO A 376 -13.41 4.15 2.06
N GLY A 377 -12.45 4.38 1.17
CA GLY A 377 -11.59 5.56 1.18
C GLY A 377 -10.17 5.25 0.74
N LEU A 378 -9.41 6.31 0.50
CA LEU A 378 -7.97 6.26 0.31
C LEU A 378 -7.29 6.39 1.68
N TYR A 379 -6.45 5.43 2.02
CA TYR A 379 -5.71 5.41 3.28
C TYR A 379 -4.33 6.02 3.07
N VAL A 380 -3.89 6.87 4.00
CA VAL A 380 -2.60 7.55 3.97
C VAL A 380 -1.83 7.19 5.23
N VAL A 381 -0.66 6.58 5.05
CA VAL A 381 0.28 6.34 6.15
C VAL A 381 1.19 7.55 6.28
N ASP A 382 1.20 8.13 7.48
CA ASP A 382 2.08 9.21 7.88
C ASP A 382 3.10 8.66 8.89
N MET A 383 4.38 8.59 8.50
CA MET A 383 5.45 8.18 9.43
C MET A 383 5.65 9.20 10.56
N HIS A 384 5.17 10.42 10.35
CA HIS A 384 5.20 11.56 11.25
C HIS A 384 6.56 11.96 11.83
N ARG A 385 7.54 12.18 10.95
CA ARG A 385 8.91 12.52 11.35
C ARG A 385 9.24 13.99 11.12
N LYS A 386 9.97 14.58 12.06
CA LYS A 386 10.60 15.90 11.86
C LYS A 386 11.66 15.84 10.75
N VAL A 387 12.57 14.87 10.87
CA VAL A 387 13.69 14.64 9.96
C VAL A 387 13.52 13.26 9.32
N ILE A 388 13.42 13.22 8.00
CA ILE A 388 13.27 11.97 7.22
C ILE A 388 14.56 11.52 6.56
N ASP A 389 15.53 12.43 6.44
CA ASP A 389 16.79 12.16 5.78
C ASP A 389 17.70 11.28 6.61
N HIS A 390 18.39 10.38 5.91
CA HIS A 390 19.39 9.57 6.53
C HIS A 390 20.68 10.40 6.76
N PRO A 391 21.36 10.29 7.92
CA PRO A 391 22.51 11.13 8.27
C PRO A 391 23.63 11.17 7.22
N SER A 392 23.87 10.08 6.48
CA SER A 392 24.87 10.03 5.39
C SER A 392 24.61 11.04 4.26
N TYR A 393 23.37 11.46 4.05
CA TYR A 393 23.01 12.41 3.00
C TYR A 393 22.94 13.87 3.48
N VAL A 394 23.06 14.07 4.80
CA VAL A 394 23.17 15.39 5.41
C VAL A 394 24.65 15.77 5.55
N PRO A 395 25.04 17.02 5.22
CA PRO A 395 26.40 17.51 5.45
C PRO A 395 26.83 17.34 6.91
N GLU A 396 28.07 16.91 7.12
CA GLU A 396 28.59 16.57 8.45
C GLU A 396 28.40 17.70 9.49
N SER A 397 28.62 18.96 9.08
CA SER A 397 28.44 20.15 9.93
C SER A 397 27.00 20.38 10.43
N MET A 398 26.01 19.75 9.80
CA MET A 398 24.59 19.90 10.13
C MET A 398 24.05 18.72 10.94
N ARG A 399 24.73 17.57 10.96
CA ARG A 399 24.21 16.32 11.57
C ARG A 399 23.93 16.48 13.06
N ASP A 400 24.84 17.10 13.80
CA ASP A 400 24.69 17.31 15.25
C ASP A 400 23.61 18.34 15.61
N GLN A 401 23.11 19.09 14.63
CA GLN A 401 22.03 20.07 14.80
C GLN A 401 20.64 19.47 14.55
N LEU A 402 20.58 18.25 14.02
CA LEU A 402 19.34 17.55 13.68
C LEU A 402 19.09 16.40 14.65
N ASP A 403 17.84 16.29 15.09
CA ASP A 403 17.38 15.12 15.83
C ASP A 403 16.69 14.15 14.87
N PHE A 404 17.39 13.07 14.52
CA PHE A 404 16.88 11.99 13.65
C PHE A 404 15.90 11.04 14.35
N GLN A 405 15.66 11.22 15.66
CA GLN A 405 14.73 10.42 16.46
C GLN A 405 13.35 11.10 16.62
N SER A 406 13.27 12.42 16.42
CA SER A 406 12.05 13.21 16.55
C SER A 406 10.88 12.64 15.73
N GLY A 407 9.80 12.28 16.42
CA GLY A 407 8.55 11.79 15.83
C GLY A 407 8.50 10.27 15.57
N ARG A 408 9.53 9.49 15.97
CA ARG A 408 9.54 8.02 15.86
C ARG A 408 8.34 7.33 16.46
N ASP A 409 7.78 7.93 17.49
CA ASP A 409 6.64 7.48 18.24
C ASP A 409 5.42 8.38 17.99
N MET A 410 5.27 8.92 16.77
CA MET A 410 4.16 9.81 16.42
C MET A 410 3.44 9.39 15.10
N GLY A 411 3.64 8.16 14.64
CA GLY A 411 3.01 7.61 13.45
C GLY A 411 1.48 7.66 13.43
N ARG A 412 0.91 7.94 12.25
CA ARG A 412 -0.54 8.07 12.05
C ARG A 412 -0.99 7.36 10.77
N ILE A 413 -2.23 6.89 10.77
CA ILE A 413 -2.91 6.45 9.55
C ILE A 413 -4.20 7.26 9.43
N TYR A 414 -4.39 7.85 8.26
CA TYR A 414 -5.60 8.58 7.91
C TYR A 414 -6.40 7.84 6.85
N ARG A 415 -7.72 8.04 6.84
CA ARG A 415 -8.64 7.63 5.79
C ARG A 415 -9.32 8.86 5.20
N ILE A 416 -9.20 9.03 3.89
CA ILE A 416 -9.83 10.10 3.13
C ILE A 416 -10.99 9.51 2.33
N VAL A 417 -12.15 10.13 2.39
CA VAL A 417 -13.36 9.63 1.76
C VAL A 417 -14.27 10.78 1.33
N LYS A 418 -15.09 10.58 0.30
CA LYS A 418 -16.12 11.54 -0.07
C LYS A 418 -17.16 11.71 1.06
N LYS A 419 -17.53 12.96 1.32
CA LYS A 419 -18.55 13.33 2.31
C LYS A 419 -19.83 12.50 2.15
N GLY A 420 -20.32 11.97 3.27
CA GLY A 420 -21.57 11.20 3.32
C GLY A 420 -21.44 9.72 2.95
N ILE A 421 -20.27 9.24 2.51
CA ILE A 421 -20.03 7.79 2.38
C ILE A 421 -19.80 7.19 3.76
N LYS A 422 -20.57 6.15 4.07
CA LYS A 422 -20.46 5.40 5.33
C LYS A 422 -19.76 4.07 5.12
N SER A 423 -19.07 3.60 6.15
CA SER A 423 -18.56 2.23 6.21
C SER A 423 -19.70 1.23 6.20
N LYS A 424 -19.45 0.07 5.59
CA LYS A 424 -20.36 -1.07 5.59
C LYS A 424 -19.73 -2.18 6.42
N PRO A 425 -20.53 -3.06 7.04
CA PRO A 425 -20.02 -4.26 7.69
C PRO A 425 -19.20 -5.10 6.71
N ILE A 426 -18.15 -5.72 7.23
CA ILE A 426 -17.34 -6.67 6.49
C ILE A 426 -18.15 -7.95 6.30
N PRO A 427 -18.31 -8.47 5.07
CA PRO A 427 -19.01 -9.72 4.85
C PRO A 427 -18.21 -10.91 5.40
N ALA A 428 -18.87 -12.04 5.62
CA ALA A 428 -18.16 -13.30 5.83
C ALA A 428 -17.50 -13.77 4.54
N PHE A 429 -16.37 -14.46 4.64
CA PHE A 429 -15.62 -15.01 3.51
C PHE A 429 -15.56 -16.56 3.54
N ASP A 430 -16.66 -17.17 3.99
CA ASP A 430 -16.76 -18.62 4.20
C ASP A 430 -17.21 -19.37 2.95
N ASP A 431 -18.18 -18.82 2.21
CA ASP A 431 -18.76 -19.43 1.02
C ASP A 431 -18.11 -18.95 -0.28
N ASN A 432 -17.66 -19.89 -1.12
CA ASN A 432 -16.93 -19.54 -2.33
C ASN A 432 -17.81 -18.87 -3.41
N GLN A 433 -19.11 -19.15 -3.45
CA GLN A 433 -20.01 -18.47 -4.40
C GLN A 433 -20.24 -17.02 -3.95
N GLU A 434 -20.44 -16.78 -2.66
CA GLU A 434 -20.53 -15.42 -2.12
C GLU A 434 -19.24 -14.62 -2.39
N ILE A 435 -18.06 -15.26 -2.28
CA ILE A 435 -16.78 -14.61 -2.62
C ILE A 435 -16.72 -14.23 -4.11
N VAL A 436 -17.24 -15.06 -5.01
CA VAL A 436 -17.29 -14.75 -6.45
C VAL A 436 -18.16 -13.52 -6.71
N GLU A 437 -19.30 -13.38 -6.01
CA GLU A 437 -20.16 -12.21 -6.13
C GLU A 437 -19.43 -10.92 -5.73
N LEU A 438 -18.52 -10.98 -4.74
CA LEU A 438 -17.71 -9.83 -4.31
C LEU A 438 -16.74 -9.33 -5.38
N LEU A 439 -16.44 -10.12 -6.43
CA LEU A 439 -15.71 -9.61 -7.60
C LEU A 439 -16.47 -8.49 -8.31
N ASN A 440 -17.80 -8.42 -8.19
CA ASN A 440 -18.65 -7.33 -8.71
C ASN A 440 -18.85 -6.18 -7.71
N SER A 441 -18.20 -6.21 -6.55
CA SER A 441 -18.34 -5.13 -5.56
C SER A 441 -17.85 -3.79 -6.14
N SER A 442 -18.51 -2.70 -5.73
CA SER A 442 -18.03 -1.34 -6.03
C SER A 442 -16.76 -1.00 -5.25
N SER A 443 -16.53 -1.63 -4.09
CA SER A 443 -15.31 -1.46 -3.29
C SER A 443 -14.13 -2.19 -3.93
N GLU A 444 -13.01 -1.48 -4.13
CA GLU A 444 -11.79 -2.09 -4.65
C GLU A 444 -11.22 -3.14 -3.68
N TRP A 445 -11.23 -2.84 -2.37
CA TRP A 445 -10.73 -3.75 -1.34
C TRP A 445 -11.49 -5.07 -1.36
N MET A 446 -12.83 -5.03 -1.47
CA MET A 446 -13.63 -6.26 -1.58
C MET A 446 -13.26 -7.08 -2.83
N ARG A 447 -13.08 -6.43 -3.98
CA ARG A 447 -12.71 -7.14 -5.22
C ARG A 447 -11.32 -7.76 -5.14
N VAL A 448 -10.35 -7.05 -4.58
CA VAL A 448 -8.95 -7.54 -4.43
C VAL A 448 -8.89 -8.66 -3.40
N THR A 449 -9.57 -8.53 -2.27
CA THR A 449 -9.65 -9.56 -1.23
C THR A 449 -10.35 -10.82 -1.76
N ALA A 450 -11.47 -10.67 -2.49
CA ALA A 450 -12.16 -11.80 -3.10
C ALA A 450 -11.28 -12.53 -4.13
N PHE A 451 -10.61 -11.79 -5.01
CA PHE A 451 -9.68 -12.36 -5.99
C PHE A 451 -8.55 -13.15 -5.31
N ARG A 452 -7.91 -12.56 -4.29
CA ARG A 452 -6.89 -13.24 -3.48
C ARG A 452 -7.43 -14.55 -2.89
N LEU A 453 -8.55 -14.49 -2.19
CA LEU A 453 -9.08 -15.66 -1.47
C LEU A 453 -9.48 -16.79 -2.43
N LEU A 454 -9.99 -16.48 -3.62
CA LEU A 454 -10.26 -17.49 -4.65
C LEU A 454 -8.96 -18.09 -5.19
N LEU A 455 -7.91 -17.28 -5.38
CA LEU A 455 -6.59 -17.76 -5.80
C LEU A 455 -5.94 -18.66 -4.74
N GLU A 456 -6.11 -18.34 -3.46
CA GLU A 456 -5.59 -19.14 -2.35
C GLU A 456 -6.31 -20.49 -2.17
N LYS A 457 -7.64 -20.50 -2.38
CA LYS A 457 -8.51 -21.66 -2.17
C LYS A 457 -8.64 -22.56 -3.42
N THR A 458 -8.46 -21.99 -4.61
CA THR A 458 -8.67 -22.65 -5.93
C THR A 458 -9.93 -23.53 -6.01
N PRO A 459 -11.13 -23.00 -5.75
CA PRO A 459 -12.33 -23.82 -5.71
C PRO A 459 -12.80 -24.25 -7.10
N GLU A 460 -13.03 -25.54 -7.33
CA GLU A 460 -13.45 -26.06 -8.65
C GLU A 460 -14.90 -25.67 -9.02
N THR A 461 -15.76 -25.38 -8.03
CA THR A 461 -17.20 -25.22 -8.24
C THR A 461 -17.64 -23.82 -8.70
N VAL A 462 -16.71 -22.87 -8.83
CA VAL A 462 -17.04 -21.46 -9.13
C VAL A 462 -16.90 -21.07 -10.61
N ALA A 463 -16.35 -21.94 -11.44
CA ALA A 463 -16.10 -21.64 -12.86
C ALA A 463 -17.34 -21.14 -13.62
N PRO A 464 -18.55 -21.72 -13.44
CA PRO A 464 -19.75 -21.20 -14.11
C PRO A 464 -20.09 -19.75 -13.75
N ALA A 465 -19.99 -19.38 -12.47
CA ALA A 465 -20.25 -18.03 -12.01
C ALA A 465 -19.17 -17.05 -12.52
N LEU A 466 -17.91 -17.47 -12.56
CA LEU A 466 -16.83 -16.68 -13.14
C LEU A 466 -17.02 -16.45 -14.64
N HIS A 467 -17.49 -17.45 -15.39
CA HIS A 467 -17.83 -17.29 -16.81
C HIS A 467 -18.91 -16.22 -17.02
N GLU A 468 -19.99 -16.25 -16.22
CA GLU A 468 -21.03 -15.22 -16.27
C GLU A 468 -20.48 -13.81 -16.00
N ILE A 469 -19.58 -13.67 -15.02
CA ILE A 469 -18.93 -12.38 -14.76
C ILE A 469 -18.01 -11.98 -15.90
N ALA A 470 -17.19 -12.88 -16.44
CA ALA A 470 -16.24 -12.60 -17.51
C ALA A 470 -16.92 -12.03 -18.76
N VAL A 471 -18.07 -12.59 -19.15
CA VAL A 471 -18.80 -12.20 -20.37
C VAL A 471 -19.84 -11.10 -20.11
N GLY A 472 -20.51 -11.11 -18.95
CA GLY A 472 -21.69 -10.29 -18.69
C GLY A 472 -21.61 -9.34 -17.49
N GLY A 473 -20.50 -9.36 -16.73
CA GLY A 473 -20.34 -8.51 -15.54
C GLY A 473 -20.41 -7.03 -15.86
N ASN A 474 -21.07 -6.22 -15.01
CA ASN A 474 -21.28 -4.80 -15.29
C ASN A 474 -19.98 -3.97 -15.23
N LEU A 475 -19.08 -4.31 -14.31
CA LEU A 475 -17.83 -3.58 -14.08
C LEU A 475 -16.69 -4.19 -14.92
N PRO A 476 -15.99 -3.40 -15.76
CA PRO A 476 -14.88 -3.91 -16.57
C PRO A 476 -13.78 -4.61 -15.76
N GLN A 477 -13.46 -4.06 -14.58
CA GLN A 477 -12.47 -4.61 -13.66
C GLN A 477 -12.90 -5.92 -12.97
N SER A 478 -14.19 -6.21 -12.95
CA SER A 478 -14.74 -7.49 -12.47
C SER A 478 -14.62 -8.55 -13.56
N ARG A 479 -14.92 -8.20 -14.81
CA ARG A 479 -14.73 -9.08 -15.97
C ARG A 479 -13.28 -9.53 -16.10
N VAL A 480 -12.34 -8.58 -15.99
CA VAL A 480 -10.88 -8.84 -16.01
C VAL A 480 -10.46 -9.83 -14.92
N ARG A 481 -10.91 -9.62 -13.67
CA ARG A 481 -10.58 -10.54 -12.57
C ARG A 481 -11.17 -11.93 -12.80
N ALA A 482 -12.38 -12.02 -13.34
CA ALA A 482 -13.02 -13.30 -13.64
C ALA A 482 -12.27 -14.08 -14.73
N ILE A 483 -11.81 -13.42 -15.79
CA ILE A 483 -10.97 -14.04 -16.84
C ILE A 483 -9.69 -14.62 -16.25
N TRP A 484 -8.99 -13.84 -15.43
CA TRP A 484 -7.77 -14.32 -14.77
C TRP A 484 -8.05 -15.45 -13.77
N MET A 485 -9.15 -15.39 -13.02
CA MET A 485 -9.52 -16.50 -12.14
C MET A 485 -9.84 -17.78 -12.91
N LEU A 486 -10.56 -17.70 -14.04
CA LEU A 486 -10.77 -18.85 -14.92
C LEU A 486 -9.43 -19.41 -15.42
N HIS A 487 -8.48 -18.54 -15.78
CA HIS A 487 -7.14 -18.97 -16.18
C HIS A 487 -6.42 -19.74 -15.06
N HIS A 488 -6.42 -19.20 -13.83
CA HIS A 488 -5.80 -19.83 -12.67
C HIS A 488 -6.44 -21.17 -12.30
N LEU A 489 -7.74 -21.34 -12.55
CA LEU A 489 -8.44 -22.60 -12.35
C LEU A 489 -8.23 -23.61 -13.50
N GLY A 490 -7.62 -23.18 -14.62
CA GLY A 490 -7.50 -24.02 -15.82
C GLY A 490 -8.81 -24.17 -16.61
N GLU A 491 -9.80 -23.33 -16.32
CA GLU A 491 -11.18 -23.38 -16.84
C GLU A 491 -11.47 -22.27 -17.87
N LEU A 492 -10.46 -21.48 -18.26
CA LEU A 492 -10.60 -20.47 -19.30
C LEU A 492 -10.63 -21.12 -20.69
N ASP A 493 -11.81 -21.11 -21.33
CA ASP A 493 -12.02 -21.69 -22.65
C ASP A 493 -12.02 -20.65 -23.79
N LEU A 494 -11.98 -21.17 -25.02
CA LEU A 494 -11.99 -20.33 -26.24
C LEU A 494 -13.34 -19.65 -26.49
N GLU A 495 -14.44 -20.18 -25.98
CA GLU A 495 -15.78 -19.58 -26.15
C GLU A 495 -15.88 -18.29 -25.33
N THR A 496 -15.47 -18.35 -24.06
CA THR A 496 -15.31 -17.20 -23.17
C THR A 496 -14.41 -16.16 -23.80
N LEU A 497 -13.21 -16.55 -24.24
CA LEU A 497 -12.25 -15.62 -24.85
C LEU A 497 -12.80 -14.97 -26.12
N ALA A 498 -13.51 -15.72 -26.97
CA ALA A 498 -14.11 -15.20 -28.20
C ALA A 498 -15.16 -14.11 -27.94
N GLU A 499 -15.86 -14.17 -26.82
CA GLU A 499 -16.77 -13.10 -26.39
C GLU A 499 -16.02 -11.92 -25.77
N VAL A 500 -15.08 -12.19 -24.87
CA VAL A 500 -14.32 -11.15 -24.15
C VAL A 500 -13.48 -10.28 -25.10
N VAL A 501 -12.88 -10.84 -26.16
CA VAL A 501 -12.11 -10.03 -27.13
C VAL A 501 -12.97 -9.01 -27.90
N LYS A 502 -14.30 -9.11 -27.83
CA LYS A 502 -15.26 -8.15 -28.40
C LYS A 502 -15.68 -7.07 -27.40
N ASP A 503 -15.23 -7.13 -26.14
CA ASP A 503 -15.62 -6.19 -25.08
C ASP A 503 -15.41 -4.73 -25.51
N PRO A 504 -16.31 -3.79 -25.21
CA PRO A 504 -16.13 -2.38 -25.59
C PRO A 504 -14.92 -1.72 -24.91
N ILE A 505 -14.49 -2.20 -23.75
CA ILE A 505 -13.39 -1.63 -22.97
C ILE A 505 -12.05 -2.24 -23.39
N SER A 506 -11.13 -1.38 -23.82
CA SER A 506 -9.81 -1.81 -24.30
C SER A 506 -9.00 -2.58 -23.27
N GLY A 507 -9.08 -2.20 -21.99
CA GLY A 507 -8.38 -2.90 -20.92
C GLY A 507 -8.88 -4.33 -20.69
N VAL A 508 -10.16 -4.61 -20.97
CA VAL A 508 -10.69 -5.99 -20.90
C VAL A 508 -10.13 -6.82 -22.06
N ARG A 509 -10.17 -6.26 -23.28
CA ARG A 509 -9.60 -6.91 -24.48
C ARG A 509 -8.10 -7.17 -24.35
N GLU A 510 -7.36 -6.24 -23.73
CA GLU A 510 -5.92 -6.39 -23.47
C GLU A 510 -5.65 -7.66 -22.64
N GLN A 511 -6.43 -7.88 -21.58
CA GLN A 511 -6.26 -9.02 -20.69
C GLN A 511 -6.70 -10.34 -21.31
N ALA A 512 -7.63 -10.33 -22.26
CA ALA A 512 -8.01 -11.53 -23.00
C ALA A 512 -6.93 -12.04 -23.97
N ILE A 513 -5.99 -11.17 -24.38
CA ILE A 513 -4.92 -11.50 -25.34
C ILE A 513 -3.63 -11.95 -24.62
N ARG A 514 -3.39 -11.45 -23.41
CA ARG A 514 -2.23 -11.80 -22.59
C ARG A 514 -2.31 -13.24 -22.12
#